data_AF-A0A4R1LWQ5-F1
#
_entry.id   AF-A0A4R1LWQ5-F1
#
_cell.length_a   1.000
_cell.length_b   1.000
_cell.length_c   1.000
_cell.angle_alpha   90.00
_cell.angle_beta   90.00
_cell.angle_gamma   90.00
#
_symmetry.space_group_name_H-M   'P 1'
#
loop_
_entity.id
_entity.type
_entity.pdbx_description
1 polymer ?
#
loop_
_entity_poly.entity_id
_entity_poly.type
_entity_poly.pdbx_seq_one_letter_code
_entity_poly.pdbx_strand_id
1 'polypeptide(L)'
;MDNYSKQYFQHDKATIINYGKLFIDSEGGCNWEKLWIGSTKSLSRPSWLHFYYDLYTNKFQESIDNLLNYEIGAYQREQIIHDTKDLVEILKTTETTNPQNPASKTYVSIELAALEKFKEAIEYLFENYILENFPWGEGERQDIVIIKLINGQFKEILLEGYYSIINYYENEDQQKIRELEKQIQDFKNTIQILKEDTKLNESRLNELKNQKNEIQSKSNQLKVQQRTDKKSIKELTKEIQKLRQENDVVYSLEDDLSDSTHNDLFALILLNELDLLDSKVWDNAESIDDVANVLYNLLKISKKLKLTAKSIVKYRGIILYPHTDHKRYEGWQKTYNKRVTEIMNKYLPKKEIKLIKPIKLK
;
A
#
# COMPACT_ATOMS: atom_id res chain seq x y z
N MET A 1 -31.86 14.96 -28.23
CA MET A 1 -33.16 15.20 -28.88
C MET A 1 -33.12 14.71 -30.32
N ASP A 2 -34.11 13.91 -30.74
CA ASP A 2 -34.23 13.46 -32.13
C ASP A 2 -34.73 14.60 -33.06
N ASN A 3 -34.68 14.37 -34.38
CA ASN A 3 -35.06 15.39 -35.37
C ASN A 3 -36.53 15.78 -35.29
N TYR A 4 -37.40 14.85 -34.90
CA TYR A 4 -38.84 15.07 -34.79
C TYR A 4 -39.14 15.98 -33.60
N SER A 5 -38.66 15.63 -32.41
CA SER A 5 -38.76 16.44 -31.19
C SER A 5 -38.15 17.82 -31.38
N LYS A 6 -37.08 17.94 -32.16
CA LYS A 6 -36.48 19.24 -32.55
C LYS A 6 -37.43 20.12 -33.33
N GLN A 7 -38.24 19.57 -34.23
CA GLN A 7 -39.23 20.36 -34.96
C GLN A 7 -40.35 20.85 -34.03
N TYR A 8 -40.88 20.00 -33.15
CA TYR A 8 -41.90 20.38 -32.18
C TYR A 8 -41.41 21.44 -31.19
N PHE A 9 -40.21 21.26 -30.65
CA PHE A 9 -39.61 22.27 -29.79
C PHE A 9 -39.47 23.63 -30.50
N GLN A 10 -39.00 23.64 -31.75
CA GLN A 10 -38.89 24.90 -32.51
C GLN A 10 -40.27 25.51 -32.80
N HIS A 11 -41.27 24.67 -33.05
CA HIS A 11 -42.65 25.11 -33.19
C HIS A 11 -43.18 25.76 -31.91
N ASP A 12 -43.08 25.09 -30.77
CA ASP A 12 -43.60 25.59 -29.49
C ASP A 12 -42.85 26.83 -29.01
N LYS A 13 -41.52 26.85 -29.17
CA LYS A 13 -40.71 28.05 -28.96
C LYS A 13 -41.21 29.21 -29.84
N ALA A 14 -41.35 28.98 -31.14
CA ALA A 14 -41.79 30.03 -32.06
C ALA A 14 -43.19 30.54 -31.70
N THR A 15 -44.10 29.64 -31.36
CA THR A 15 -45.46 29.97 -30.89
C THR A 15 -45.39 30.87 -29.66
N ILE A 16 -44.70 30.46 -28.59
CA ILE A 16 -44.60 31.23 -27.34
C ILE A 16 -44.03 32.64 -27.58
N ILE A 17 -42.96 32.76 -28.37
CA ILE A 17 -42.32 34.04 -28.67
C ILE A 17 -43.22 34.92 -29.56
N ASN A 18 -43.90 34.31 -30.54
CA ASN A 18 -44.77 35.05 -31.45
C ASN A 18 -45.96 35.68 -30.73
N TYR A 19 -46.48 35.08 -29.65
CA TYR A 19 -47.65 35.62 -28.94
C TYR A 19 -47.32 36.96 -28.27
N GLY A 20 -46.16 37.07 -27.64
CA GLY A 20 -45.67 38.31 -27.06
C GLY A 20 -45.43 39.38 -28.13
N LYS A 21 -44.81 38.99 -29.25
CA LYS A 21 -44.61 39.90 -30.39
C LYS A 21 -45.92 40.41 -30.98
N LEU A 22 -46.88 39.52 -31.23
CA LEU A 22 -48.20 39.88 -31.74
C LEU A 22 -48.93 40.84 -30.80
N PHE A 23 -48.83 40.62 -29.48
CA PHE A 23 -49.42 41.53 -28.50
C PHE A 23 -48.77 42.92 -28.50
N ILE A 24 -47.44 42.98 -28.62
CA ILE A 24 -46.68 44.23 -28.70
C ILE A 24 -46.99 44.95 -30.02
N ASP A 25 -46.90 44.25 -31.15
CA ASP A 25 -47.07 44.83 -32.49
C ASP A 25 -48.53 45.26 -32.75
N SER A 26 -49.50 44.65 -32.06
CA SER A 26 -50.91 45.09 -32.04
C SER A 26 -51.17 46.25 -31.08
N GLU A 27 -50.13 46.93 -30.59
CA GLU A 27 -50.23 48.06 -29.66
C GLU A 27 -51.02 47.70 -28.40
N GLY A 28 -50.69 46.55 -27.80
CA GLY A 28 -51.34 46.05 -26.58
C GLY A 28 -52.70 45.41 -26.84
N GLY A 29 -52.90 44.79 -28.01
CA GLY A 29 -54.15 44.12 -28.38
C GLY A 29 -55.25 45.06 -28.90
N CYS A 30 -54.89 46.27 -29.32
CA CYS A 30 -55.84 47.31 -29.76
C CYS A 30 -55.82 47.54 -31.29
N ASN A 31 -54.82 47.06 -32.01
CA ASN A 31 -54.57 47.43 -33.40
C ASN A 31 -54.20 46.24 -34.29
N TRP A 32 -55.11 45.28 -34.39
CA TRP A 32 -54.90 44.06 -35.18
C TRP A 32 -54.91 44.30 -36.70
N GLU A 33 -55.52 45.38 -37.18
CA GLU A 33 -55.54 45.74 -38.60
C GLU A 33 -54.17 46.17 -39.13
N LYS A 34 -53.34 46.83 -38.30
CA LYS A 34 -51.96 47.19 -38.68
C LYS A 34 -51.11 45.97 -39.04
N LEU A 35 -51.36 44.84 -38.37
CA LEU A 35 -50.66 43.57 -38.62
C LEU A 35 -51.05 42.92 -39.95
N TRP A 36 -52.13 43.39 -40.58
CA TRP A 36 -52.61 42.90 -41.87
C TRP A 36 -52.00 43.68 -43.05
N ILE A 37 -51.66 44.96 -42.85
CA ILE A 37 -51.32 45.90 -43.93
C ILE A 37 -49.79 46.03 -44.14
N GLY A 38 -48.98 45.65 -43.16
CA GLY A 38 -47.51 45.82 -43.19
C GLY A 38 -46.72 44.51 -43.21
N SER A 39 -46.18 44.16 -44.38
CA SER A 39 -44.91 43.42 -44.56
C SER A 39 -44.61 42.24 -43.59
N THR A 40 -45.01 41.03 -43.98
CA THR A 40 -44.11 39.87 -44.13
C THR A 40 -44.90 38.74 -44.76
N LYS A 41 -44.37 38.15 -45.84
CA LYS A 41 -45.04 37.12 -46.67
C LYS A 41 -45.37 35.80 -45.94
N SER A 42 -45.17 35.70 -44.62
CA SER A 42 -45.43 34.52 -43.80
C SER A 42 -46.67 34.61 -42.92
N LEU A 43 -47.24 35.79 -42.69
CA LEU A 43 -48.45 35.99 -41.88
C LEU A 43 -49.68 36.10 -42.78
N SER A 44 -50.02 35.01 -43.46
CA SER A 44 -51.19 34.91 -44.35
C SER A 44 -52.49 34.54 -43.62
N ARG A 45 -52.53 34.67 -42.30
CA ARG A 45 -53.64 34.24 -41.42
C ARG A 45 -54.05 35.37 -40.48
N PRO A 46 -55.31 35.42 -40.02
CA PRO A 46 -55.73 36.32 -38.95
C PRO A 46 -55.02 35.93 -37.64
N SER A 47 -53.81 36.43 -37.40
CA SER A 47 -52.99 36.11 -36.22
C SER A 47 -53.69 36.44 -34.90
N TRP A 48 -54.54 37.46 -34.91
CA TRP A 48 -55.41 37.83 -33.79
C TRP A 48 -56.34 36.67 -33.36
N LEU A 49 -56.81 35.87 -34.33
CA LEU A 49 -57.74 34.78 -34.09
C LEU A 49 -57.06 33.62 -33.35
N HIS A 50 -55.88 33.21 -33.81
CA HIS A 50 -55.06 32.21 -33.13
C HIS A 50 -54.64 32.69 -31.74
N PHE A 51 -54.26 33.97 -31.63
CA PHE A 51 -53.89 34.57 -30.36
C PHE A 51 -55.01 34.42 -29.31
N TYR A 52 -56.23 34.87 -29.61
CA TYR A 52 -57.32 34.73 -28.65
C TYR A 52 -57.75 33.29 -28.45
N TYR A 53 -57.94 32.54 -29.53
CA TYR A 53 -58.39 31.15 -29.44
C TYR A 53 -57.45 30.30 -28.58
N ASP A 54 -56.14 30.41 -28.78
CA ASP A 54 -55.17 29.59 -28.05
C ASP A 54 -54.96 30.04 -26.60
N LEU A 55 -55.17 31.33 -26.30
CA LEU A 55 -55.19 31.81 -24.91
C LEU A 55 -56.43 31.32 -24.16
N TYR A 56 -57.62 31.36 -24.79
CA TYR A 56 -58.86 30.90 -24.14
C TYR A 56 -58.95 29.37 -24.04
N THR A 57 -58.35 28.63 -24.98
CA THR A 57 -58.32 27.16 -24.96
C THR A 57 -57.12 26.58 -24.22
N ASN A 58 -56.35 27.40 -23.50
CA ASN A 58 -55.14 27.01 -22.76
C ASN A 58 -54.00 26.41 -23.61
N LYS A 59 -54.05 26.49 -24.94
CA LYS A 59 -52.98 25.99 -25.82
C LYS A 59 -51.66 26.75 -25.66
N PHE A 60 -51.73 28.02 -25.27
CA PHE A 60 -50.53 28.78 -24.89
C PHE A 60 -49.83 28.14 -23.68
N GLN A 61 -50.60 27.79 -22.65
CA GLN A 61 -50.06 27.12 -21.46
C GLN A 61 -49.54 25.72 -21.81
N GLU A 62 -50.26 24.97 -22.65
CA GLU A 62 -49.79 23.67 -23.15
C GLU A 62 -48.43 23.79 -23.88
N SER A 63 -48.27 24.82 -24.71
CA SER A 63 -47.01 25.09 -25.39
C SER A 63 -45.88 25.37 -24.39
N ILE A 64 -46.16 26.13 -23.32
CA ILE A 64 -45.21 26.37 -22.24
C ILE A 64 -44.85 25.06 -21.54
N ASP A 65 -45.84 24.29 -21.13
CA ASP A 65 -45.62 23.02 -20.43
C ASP A 65 -44.79 22.05 -21.29
N ASN A 66 -45.09 21.97 -22.59
CA ASN A 66 -44.28 21.22 -23.55
C ASN A 66 -42.85 21.74 -23.61
N LEU A 67 -42.67 23.07 -23.70
CA LEU A 67 -41.36 23.71 -23.72
C LEU A 67 -40.51 23.31 -22.51
N LEU A 68 -41.11 23.36 -21.32
CA LEU A 68 -40.46 23.03 -20.05
C LEU A 68 -40.11 21.53 -19.92
N ASN A 69 -40.84 20.66 -20.62
CA ASN A 69 -40.60 19.22 -20.57
C ASN A 69 -39.55 18.73 -21.58
N TYR A 70 -39.09 19.55 -22.52
CA TYR A 70 -38.06 19.13 -23.47
C TYR A 70 -36.66 19.08 -22.84
N GLU A 71 -35.94 17.98 -23.10
CA GLU A 71 -34.51 17.88 -22.84
C GLU A 71 -33.71 18.71 -23.86
N ILE A 72 -33.36 19.93 -23.48
CA ILE A 72 -32.63 20.87 -24.34
C ILE A 72 -31.25 21.23 -23.79
N GLY A 73 -30.34 21.59 -24.70
CA GLY A 73 -28.98 21.99 -24.33
C GLY A 73 -28.90 23.41 -23.78
N ALA A 74 -27.82 23.73 -23.06
CA ALA A 74 -27.60 25.03 -22.42
C ALA A 74 -27.76 26.22 -23.37
N TYR A 75 -27.20 26.15 -24.59
CA TYR A 75 -27.35 27.22 -25.59
C TYR A 75 -28.82 27.52 -25.93
N GLN A 76 -29.66 26.50 -26.04
CA GLN A 76 -31.08 26.68 -26.36
C GLN A 76 -31.84 27.27 -25.17
N ARG A 77 -31.47 26.88 -23.93
CA ARG A 77 -32.02 27.44 -22.70
C ARG A 77 -31.70 28.92 -22.58
N GLU A 78 -30.42 29.29 -22.71
CA GLU A 78 -29.97 30.68 -22.68
C GLU A 78 -30.70 31.54 -23.72
N GLN A 79 -30.84 31.02 -24.94
CA GLN A 79 -31.55 31.73 -26.00
C GLN A 79 -33.03 31.95 -25.64
N ILE A 80 -33.74 30.94 -25.12
CA ILE A 80 -35.14 31.09 -24.70
C ILE A 80 -35.26 32.08 -23.54
N ILE A 81 -34.39 31.98 -22.53
CA ILE A 81 -34.39 32.91 -21.39
C ILE A 81 -34.17 34.34 -21.88
N HIS A 82 -33.22 34.55 -22.80
CA HIS A 82 -32.98 35.86 -23.38
C HIS A 82 -34.19 36.36 -24.17
N ASP A 83 -34.70 35.56 -25.11
CA ASP A 83 -35.86 35.92 -25.93
C ASP A 83 -37.10 36.26 -25.07
N THR A 84 -37.31 35.53 -23.97
CA THR A 84 -38.44 35.74 -23.05
C THR A 84 -38.23 36.92 -22.10
N LYS A 85 -37.00 37.17 -21.61
CA LYS A 85 -36.68 38.35 -20.79
C LYS A 85 -36.91 39.64 -21.55
N ASP A 86 -36.45 39.70 -22.79
CA ASP A 86 -36.64 40.87 -23.66
C ASP A 86 -38.13 41.16 -23.86
N LEU A 87 -38.94 40.11 -24.08
CA LEU A 87 -40.39 40.25 -24.16
C LEU A 87 -41.01 40.75 -22.86
N VAL A 88 -40.59 40.22 -21.71
CA VAL A 88 -41.10 40.65 -20.39
C VAL A 88 -40.79 42.13 -20.14
N GLU A 89 -39.58 42.59 -20.48
CA GLU A 89 -39.20 43.99 -20.31
C GLU A 89 -40.08 44.93 -21.15
N ILE A 90 -40.29 44.57 -22.43
CA ILE A 90 -41.14 45.35 -23.32
C ILE A 90 -42.59 45.32 -22.83
N LEU A 91 -43.14 44.12 -22.56
CA LEU A 91 -44.54 43.93 -22.15
C LEU A 91 -44.88 44.71 -20.89
N LYS A 92 -43.98 44.79 -19.90
CA LYS A 92 -44.18 45.61 -18.70
C LYS A 92 -44.54 47.05 -19.05
N THR A 93 -43.82 47.62 -20.01
CA THR A 93 -43.98 49.01 -20.46
C THR A 93 -45.08 49.21 -21.49
N THR A 94 -45.54 48.15 -22.16
CA THR A 94 -46.68 48.21 -23.10
C THR A 94 -47.95 48.62 -22.35
N GLU A 95 -48.51 49.78 -22.69
CA GLU A 95 -49.78 50.23 -22.16
C GLU A 95 -50.91 49.32 -22.64
N THR A 96 -51.83 48.98 -21.74
CA THR A 96 -53.06 48.26 -22.08
C THR A 96 -54.25 49.15 -21.79
N THR A 97 -54.97 49.55 -22.84
CA THR A 97 -56.26 50.18 -22.65
C THR A 97 -57.31 49.09 -22.53
N ASN A 98 -57.81 48.85 -21.32
CA ASN A 98 -59.05 48.11 -21.17
C ASN A 98 -60.19 49.02 -21.68
N PRO A 99 -61.04 48.53 -22.59
CA PRO A 99 -62.19 49.27 -23.07
C PRO A 99 -63.15 49.50 -21.89
N GLN A 100 -63.00 50.62 -21.18
CA GLN A 100 -63.94 51.01 -20.11
C GLN A 100 -65.33 51.39 -20.65
N ASN A 101 -65.51 51.37 -21.98
CA ASN A 101 -66.73 51.72 -22.65
C ASN A 101 -67.07 50.65 -23.70
N PRO A 102 -68.27 50.03 -23.70
CA PRO A 102 -68.71 49.09 -24.75
C PRO A 102 -68.77 49.68 -26.18
N ALA A 103 -68.37 50.95 -26.34
CA ALA A 103 -68.23 51.66 -27.63
C ALA A 103 -66.85 51.50 -28.30
N SER A 104 -65.82 51.00 -27.62
CA SER A 104 -64.48 50.75 -28.22
C SER A 104 -64.40 49.34 -28.80
N LYS A 105 -65.32 49.06 -29.71
CA LYS A 105 -65.33 47.85 -30.54
C LYS A 105 -64.11 47.90 -31.46
N THR A 106 -63.32 46.84 -31.49
CA THR A 106 -62.28 46.69 -32.52
C THR A 106 -62.91 45.96 -33.70
N TYR A 107 -62.87 46.61 -34.85
CA TYR A 107 -63.33 46.04 -36.11
C TYR A 107 -62.12 45.42 -36.80
N VAL A 108 -62.31 44.22 -37.34
CA VAL A 108 -61.31 43.58 -38.19
C VAL A 108 -62.03 43.01 -39.41
N SER A 109 -61.68 43.51 -40.59
CA SER A 109 -62.24 43.02 -41.85
C SER A 109 -61.52 41.76 -42.32
N ILE A 110 -62.26 40.70 -42.69
CA ILE A 110 -61.70 39.40 -43.06
C ILE A 110 -62.35 38.84 -44.32
N GLU A 111 -61.52 38.23 -45.17
CA GLU A 111 -61.96 37.51 -46.37
C GLU A 111 -62.67 36.19 -46.00
N LEU A 112 -63.82 35.93 -46.61
CA LEU A 112 -64.66 34.76 -46.29
C LEU A 112 -63.94 33.42 -46.50
N ALA A 113 -63.09 33.32 -47.53
CA ALA A 113 -62.28 32.12 -47.77
C ALA A 113 -61.27 31.82 -46.64
N ALA A 114 -60.86 32.83 -45.88
CA ALA A 114 -60.03 32.65 -44.69
C ALA A 114 -60.87 32.23 -43.48
N LEU A 115 -62.10 32.75 -43.35
CA LEU A 115 -63.02 32.42 -42.24
C LEU A 115 -63.38 30.93 -42.21
N GLU A 116 -63.58 30.30 -43.36
CA GLU A 116 -63.96 28.89 -43.44
C GLU A 116 -62.91 27.96 -42.82
N LYS A 117 -61.62 28.31 -42.92
CA LYS A 117 -60.50 27.55 -42.32
C LYS A 117 -60.45 27.66 -40.79
N PHE A 118 -61.10 28.66 -40.22
CA PHE A 118 -61.10 28.91 -38.78
C PHE A 118 -62.49 28.86 -38.17
N LYS A 119 -63.42 28.19 -38.85
CA LYS A 119 -64.81 28.02 -38.43
C LYS A 119 -64.93 27.65 -36.95
N GLU A 120 -64.21 26.61 -36.52
CA GLU A 120 -64.25 26.13 -35.13
C GLU A 120 -63.76 27.20 -34.13
N ALA A 121 -62.65 27.88 -34.44
CA ALA A 121 -62.11 28.93 -33.55
C ALA A 121 -63.05 30.13 -33.46
N ILE A 122 -63.67 30.53 -34.58
CA ILE A 122 -64.65 31.62 -34.63
C ILE A 122 -65.90 31.26 -33.86
N GLU A 123 -66.45 30.07 -34.07
CA GLU A 123 -67.62 29.56 -33.36
C GLU A 123 -67.35 29.55 -31.85
N TYR A 124 -66.20 29.02 -31.44
CA TYR A 124 -65.78 29.04 -30.04
C TYR A 124 -65.67 30.45 -29.47
N LEU A 125 -64.99 31.37 -30.15
CA LEU A 125 -64.82 32.75 -29.67
C LEU A 125 -66.16 33.50 -29.62
N PHE A 126 -67.08 33.21 -30.55
CA PHE A 126 -68.43 33.76 -30.52
C PHE A 126 -69.26 33.22 -29.36
N GLU A 127 -69.28 31.90 -29.16
CA GLU A 127 -69.99 31.26 -28.04
C GLU A 127 -69.50 31.75 -26.67
N ASN A 128 -68.22 32.12 -26.58
CA ASN A 128 -67.59 32.68 -25.38
C ASN A 128 -67.72 34.22 -25.27
N TYR A 129 -68.55 34.85 -26.10
CA TYR A 129 -68.84 36.30 -26.09
C TYR A 129 -67.59 37.18 -26.29
N ILE A 130 -66.63 36.70 -27.08
CA ILE A 130 -65.44 37.46 -27.49
C ILE A 130 -65.72 38.20 -28.79
N LEU A 131 -66.50 37.60 -29.68
CA LEU A 131 -66.98 38.18 -30.96
C LEU A 131 -68.47 38.53 -30.89
N GLU A 132 -68.89 39.65 -31.50
CA GLU A 132 -70.31 40.10 -31.51
C GLU A 132 -71.10 39.62 -32.71
N ASN A 133 -70.45 39.59 -33.86
CA ASN A 133 -71.10 39.33 -35.13
C ASN A 133 -70.70 37.93 -35.57
N PHE A 134 -71.71 37.08 -35.78
CA PHE A 134 -71.51 35.74 -36.31
C PHE A 134 -71.21 35.84 -37.81
N PRO A 135 -70.04 35.36 -38.29
CA PRO A 135 -69.53 35.76 -39.59
C PRO A 135 -69.97 34.86 -40.75
N TRP A 136 -71.21 34.39 -40.75
CA TRP A 136 -71.78 33.63 -41.88
C TRP A 136 -72.83 34.49 -42.62
N GLY A 137 -72.36 35.55 -43.28
CA GLY A 137 -73.17 36.37 -44.19
C GLY A 137 -72.91 36.06 -45.68
N GLU A 138 -73.75 36.61 -46.56
CA GLU A 138 -73.49 36.65 -48.00
C GLU A 138 -72.56 37.84 -48.34
N GLY A 139 -71.45 37.61 -49.04
CA GLY A 139 -70.47 38.65 -49.43
C GLY A 139 -69.10 38.09 -49.82
N GLU A 140 -68.09 38.95 -50.04
CA GLU A 140 -66.67 38.56 -50.20
C GLU A 140 -65.83 38.86 -48.94
N ARG A 141 -66.27 39.82 -48.11
CA ARG A 141 -65.64 40.24 -46.87
C ARG A 141 -66.66 40.44 -45.77
N GLN A 142 -66.24 40.22 -44.53
CA GLN A 142 -67.07 40.46 -43.36
C GLN A 142 -66.29 41.18 -42.25
N ASP A 143 -66.91 42.21 -41.68
CA ASP A 143 -66.37 42.93 -40.55
C ASP A 143 -66.74 42.21 -39.25
N ILE A 144 -65.71 41.64 -38.61
CA ILE A 144 -65.85 41.01 -37.30
C ILE A 144 -65.63 42.05 -36.21
N VAL A 145 -66.54 42.07 -35.25
CA VAL A 145 -66.44 42.93 -34.07
C VAL A 145 -65.92 42.13 -32.89
N ILE A 146 -64.78 42.55 -32.35
CA ILE A 146 -64.22 42.03 -31.10
C ILE A 146 -64.77 42.88 -29.95
N ILE A 147 -65.56 42.27 -29.05
CA ILE A 147 -66.28 42.99 -27.98
C ILE A 147 -65.50 42.99 -26.67
N LYS A 148 -64.85 41.87 -26.35
CA LYS A 148 -64.28 41.63 -25.02
C LYS A 148 -62.76 41.59 -25.09
N LEU A 149 -62.17 42.77 -25.18
CA LEU A 149 -60.73 42.93 -25.05
C LEU A 149 -60.38 43.16 -23.58
N ILE A 150 -60.04 42.11 -22.84
CA ILE A 150 -59.40 42.29 -21.52
C ILE A 150 -57.89 42.26 -21.74
N ASN A 151 -57.38 43.25 -22.47
CA ASN A 151 -55.98 43.34 -22.85
C ASN A 151 -55.04 43.32 -21.64
N GLY A 152 -55.50 43.84 -20.48
CA GLY A 152 -54.80 43.67 -19.21
C GLY A 152 -54.63 42.20 -18.80
N GLN A 153 -55.68 41.38 -18.89
CA GLN A 153 -55.61 39.95 -18.55
C GLN A 153 -54.74 39.18 -19.52
N PHE A 154 -54.80 39.45 -20.82
CA PHE A 154 -53.91 38.77 -21.77
C PHE A 154 -52.44 39.14 -21.53
N LYS A 155 -52.15 40.40 -21.22
CA LYS A 155 -50.81 40.81 -20.78
C LYS A 155 -50.36 40.06 -19.53
N GLU A 156 -51.24 39.89 -18.54
CA GLU A 156 -50.94 39.11 -17.33
C GLU A 156 -50.65 37.64 -17.64
N ILE A 157 -51.48 36.97 -18.45
CA ILE A 157 -51.28 35.58 -18.86
C ILE A 157 -49.93 35.40 -19.58
N LEU A 158 -49.59 36.31 -20.49
CA LEU A 158 -48.30 36.29 -21.19
C LEU A 158 -47.13 36.46 -20.21
N LEU A 159 -47.21 37.44 -19.30
CA LEU A 159 -46.18 37.68 -18.30
C LEU A 159 -45.99 36.49 -17.37
N GLU A 160 -47.08 35.90 -16.86
CA GLU A 160 -47.03 34.70 -16.02
C GLU A 160 -46.37 33.53 -16.73
N GLY A 161 -46.72 33.30 -18.00
CA GLY A 161 -46.11 32.27 -18.83
C GLY A 161 -44.60 32.48 -19.03
N TYR A 162 -44.19 33.71 -19.36
CA TYR A 162 -42.77 34.03 -19.55
C TYR A 162 -41.97 33.95 -18.25
N TYR A 163 -42.53 34.41 -17.12
CA TYR A 163 -41.88 34.24 -15.82
C TYR A 163 -41.73 32.76 -15.44
N SER A 164 -42.71 31.93 -15.77
CA SER A 164 -42.63 30.49 -15.52
C SER A 164 -41.46 29.87 -16.29
N ILE A 165 -41.26 30.25 -17.54
CA ILE A 165 -40.12 29.81 -18.36
C ILE A 165 -38.79 30.26 -17.75
N ILE A 166 -38.66 31.55 -17.44
CA ILE A 166 -37.43 32.12 -16.89
C ILE A 166 -37.09 31.43 -15.55
N ASN A 167 -38.06 31.37 -14.63
CA ASN A 167 -37.87 30.79 -13.31
C ASN A 167 -37.53 29.31 -13.39
N TYR A 168 -38.15 28.55 -14.27
CA TYR A 168 -37.87 27.13 -14.42
C TYR A 168 -36.40 26.89 -14.77
N TYR A 169 -35.93 27.49 -15.87
CA TYR A 169 -34.56 27.23 -16.33
C TYR A 169 -33.50 27.85 -15.42
N GLU A 170 -33.75 29.02 -14.81
CA GLU A 170 -32.81 29.59 -13.83
C GLU A 170 -32.73 28.74 -12.55
N ASN A 171 -33.84 28.18 -12.07
CA ASN A 171 -33.84 27.30 -10.90
C ASN A 171 -33.21 25.94 -11.19
N GLU A 172 -33.42 25.37 -12.37
CA GLU A 172 -32.79 24.12 -12.80
C GLU A 172 -31.26 24.26 -12.79
N ASP A 173 -30.76 25.37 -13.34
CA ASP A 173 -29.33 25.66 -13.35
C ASP A 173 -28.79 25.85 -11.91
N GLN A 174 -29.53 26.53 -11.02
CA GLN A 174 -29.13 26.65 -9.60
C GLN A 174 -29.11 25.30 -8.86
N GLN A 175 -30.07 24.41 -9.12
CA GLN A 175 -30.08 23.08 -8.52
C GLN A 175 -28.86 22.28 -8.97
N LYS A 176 -28.56 22.31 -10.28
CA LYS A 176 -27.39 21.65 -10.84
C LYS A 176 -26.08 22.20 -10.28
N ILE A 177 -26.00 23.51 -10.04
CA ILE A 177 -24.86 24.13 -9.36
C ILE A 177 -24.71 23.56 -7.95
N ARG A 178 -25.78 23.52 -7.14
CA ARG A 178 -25.73 22.97 -5.76
C ARG A 178 -25.31 21.49 -5.74
N GLU A 179 -25.80 20.69 -6.69
CA GLU A 179 -25.40 19.29 -6.81
C GLU A 179 -23.91 19.14 -7.15
N LEU A 180 -23.40 19.93 -8.11
CA LEU A 180 -21.98 19.95 -8.46
C LEU A 180 -21.11 20.44 -7.29
N GLU A 181 -21.54 21.47 -6.57
CA GLU A 181 -20.86 21.95 -5.36
C GLU A 181 -20.78 20.87 -4.28
N LYS A 182 -21.87 20.11 -4.07
CA LYS A 182 -21.88 18.96 -3.17
C LYS A 182 -20.90 17.88 -3.62
N GLN A 183 -20.90 17.51 -4.90
CA GLN A 183 -19.95 16.53 -5.45
C GLN A 183 -18.49 16.99 -5.27
N ILE A 184 -18.20 18.28 -5.51
CA ILE A 184 -16.87 18.86 -5.28
C ILE A 184 -16.49 18.73 -3.80
N GLN A 185 -17.41 19.00 -2.88
CA GLN A 185 -17.15 18.88 -1.45
C GLN A 185 -16.86 17.44 -1.03
N ASP A 186 -17.63 16.48 -1.55
CA ASP A 186 -17.40 15.06 -1.30
C ASP A 186 -16.02 14.62 -1.83
N PHE A 187 -15.63 15.04 -3.04
CA PHE A 187 -14.30 14.76 -3.56
C PHE A 187 -13.18 15.40 -2.73
N LYS A 188 -13.36 16.63 -2.24
CA LYS A 188 -12.39 17.27 -1.32
C LYS A 188 -12.21 16.44 -0.06
N ASN A 189 -13.30 15.95 0.53
CA ASN A 189 -13.26 15.11 1.72
C ASN A 189 -12.54 13.78 1.42
N THR A 190 -12.83 13.12 0.29
CA THR A 190 -12.12 11.90 -0.13
C THR A 190 -10.61 12.14 -0.30
N ILE A 191 -10.22 13.25 -0.95
CA ILE A 191 -8.81 13.62 -1.12
C ILE A 191 -8.13 13.82 0.25
N GLN A 192 -8.81 14.42 1.22
CA GLN A 192 -8.26 14.61 2.55
C GLN A 192 -8.00 13.26 3.24
N ILE A 193 -8.98 12.35 3.22
CA ILE A 193 -8.83 11.00 3.79
C ILE A 193 -7.65 10.27 3.14
N LEU A 194 -7.55 10.29 1.81
CA LEU A 194 -6.45 9.65 1.08
C LEU A 194 -5.08 10.24 1.42
N LYS A 195 -5.00 11.56 1.67
CA LYS A 195 -3.76 12.19 2.13
C LYS A 195 -3.35 11.73 3.53
N GLU A 196 -4.31 11.57 4.44
CA GLU A 196 -4.07 11.06 5.79
C GLU A 196 -3.62 9.60 5.75
N ASP A 197 -4.27 8.75 4.95
CA ASP A 197 -3.89 7.35 4.73
C ASP A 197 -2.48 7.23 4.13
N THR A 198 -2.14 8.11 3.18
CA THR A 198 -0.80 8.15 2.57
C THR A 198 0.26 8.44 3.63
N LYS A 199 0.05 9.45 4.49
CA LYS A 199 0.97 9.77 5.59
C LYS A 199 1.13 8.60 6.57
N LEU A 200 0.03 7.93 6.92
CA LEU A 200 0.06 6.76 7.80
C LEU A 200 0.89 5.62 7.17
N ASN A 201 0.69 5.37 5.88
CA ASN A 201 1.43 4.33 5.15
C ASN A 201 2.91 4.68 5.00
N GLU A 202 3.26 5.95 4.79
CA GLU A 202 4.66 6.42 4.80
C GLU A 202 5.33 6.18 6.16
N SER A 203 4.62 6.45 7.26
CA SER A 203 5.12 6.16 8.62
C SER A 203 5.38 4.67 8.80
N ARG A 204 4.41 3.81 8.44
CA ARG A 204 4.55 2.35 8.51
C ARG A 204 5.71 1.84 7.65
N LEU A 205 5.91 2.40 6.46
CA LEU A 205 7.02 2.03 5.59
C LEU A 205 8.37 2.37 6.23
N ASN A 206 8.48 3.52 6.90
CA ASN A 206 9.70 3.91 7.61
C ASN A 206 9.98 2.99 8.82
N GLU A 207 8.96 2.62 9.58
CA GLU A 207 9.09 1.64 10.67
C GLU A 207 9.59 0.29 10.15
N LEU A 208 9.02 -0.23 9.05
CA LEU A 208 9.46 -1.48 8.44
C LEU A 208 10.91 -1.41 7.93
N LYS A 209 11.33 -0.27 7.37
CA LYS A 209 12.74 -0.06 6.97
C LYS A 209 13.68 -0.10 8.18
N ASN A 210 13.29 0.52 9.29
CA ASN A 210 14.08 0.50 10.52
C ASN A 210 14.18 -0.92 11.09
N GLN A 211 13.07 -1.65 11.16
CA GLN A 211 13.05 -3.06 11.58
C GLN A 211 13.94 -3.93 10.70
N LYS A 212 13.90 -3.74 9.37
CA LYS A 212 14.79 -4.45 8.43
C LYS A 212 16.26 -4.18 8.74
N ASN A 213 16.62 -2.92 9.01
CA ASN A 213 18.01 -2.54 9.32
C ASN A 213 18.48 -3.15 10.65
N GLU A 214 17.62 -3.19 11.67
CA GLU A 214 17.91 -3.85 12.94
C GLU A 214 18.09 -5.37 12.81
N ILE A 215 17.25 -6.03 12.01
CA ILE A 215 17.38 -7.46 11.74
C ILE A 215 18.69 -7.72 10.99
N GLN A 216 19.03 -6.88 10.00
CA GLN A 216 20.27 -7.00 9.24
C GLN A 216 21.50 -6.82 10.14
N SER A 217 21.48 -5.86 11.07
CA SER A 217 22.59 -5.64 12.01
C SER A 217 22.75 -6.82 12.97
N LYS A 218 21.65 -7.34 13.54
CA LYS A 218 21.65 -8.57 14.36
C LYS A 218 22.18 -9.78 13.59
N SER A 219 21.77 -9.96 12.33
CA SER A 219 22.27 -11.04 11.47
C SER A 219 23.78 -10.95 11.26
N ASN A 220 24.31 -9.75 11.03
CA ASN A 220 25.74 -9.53 10.88
C ASN A 220 26.51 -9.82 12.18
N GLN A 221 25.99 -9.38 13.34
CA GLN A 221 26.57 -9.69 14.64
C GLN A 221 26.62 -11.20 14.89
N LEU A 222 25.54 -11.93 14.62
CA LEU A 222 25.50 -13.39 14.75
C LEU A 222 26.49 -14.10 13.81
N LYS A 223 26.66 -13.62 12.57
CA LYS A 223 27.68 -14.16 11.65
C LYS A 223 29.09 -13.96 12.16
N VAL A 224 29.38 -12.81 12.79
CA VAL A 224 30.68 -12.55 13.42
C VAL A 224 30.88 -13.47 14.62
N GLN A 225 29.88 -13.59 15.50
CA GLN A 225 29.94 -14.49 16.66
C GLN A 225 30.20 -15.94 16.22
N GLN A 226 29.47 -16.43 15.22
CA GLN A 226 29.66 -17.78 14.68
C GLN A 226 31.09 -18.02 14.14
N ARG A 227 31.72 -16.99 13.54
CA ARG A 227 33.12 -17.10 13.08
C ARG A 227 34.09 -17.18 14.25
N THR A 228 33.84 -16.43 15.33
CA THR A 228 34.62 -16.47 16.56
C THR A 228 34.50 -17.84 17.22
N ASP A 229 33.27 -18.34 17.41
CA ASP A 229 33.03 -19.65 18.02
C ASP A 229 33.69 -20.78 17.22
N LYS A 230 33.65 -20.72 15.88
CA LYS A 230 34.37 -21.68 15.03
C LYS A 230 35.88 -21.65 15.22
N LYS A 231 36.48 -20.49 15.50
CA LYS A 231 37.91 -20.39 15.82
C LYS A 231 38.19 -21.00 17.19
N SER A 232 37.40 -20.68 18.20
CA SER A 232 37.53 -21.24 19.55
C SER A 232 37.41 -22.77 19.53
N ILE A 233 36.45 -23.32 18.77
CA ILE A 233 36.30 -24.79 18.61
C ILE A 233 37.57 -25.39 17.98
N LYS A 234 38.16 -24.76 16.95
CA LYS A 234 39.40 -25.25 16.33
C LYS A 234 40.57 -25.24 17.32
N GLU A 235 40.67 -24.21 18.15
CA GLU A 235 41.72 -24.10 19.17
C GLU A 235 41.57 -25.18 20.23
N LEU A 236 40.36 -25.34 20.80
CA LEU A 236 40.05 -26.41 21.75
C LEU A 236 40.29 -27.80 21.16
N THR A 237 39.97 -28.01 19.89
CA THR A 237 40.21 -29.30 19.21
C THR A 237 41.71 -29.62 19.15
N LYS A 238 42.57 -28.62 18.85
CA LYS A 238 44.03 -28.79 18.87
C LYS A 238 44.54 -29.09 20.27
N GLU A 239 43.99 -28.43 21.28
CA GLU A 239 44.39 -28.64 22.68
C GLU A 239 44.02 -30.05 23.16
N ILE A 240 42.80 -30.53 22.85
CA ILE A 240 42.39 -31.91 23.11
C ILE A 240 43.32 -32.90 22.41
N GLN A 241 43.70 -32.64 21.16
CA GLN A 241 44.60 -33.51 20.40
C GLN A 241 45.99 -33.60 21.03
N LYS A 242 46.52 -32.46 21.51
CA LYS A 242 47.80 -32.41 22.23
C LYS A 242 47.73 -33.22 23.54
N LEU A 243 46.68 -33.03 24.33
CA LEU A 243 46.49 -33.76 25.59
C LEU A 243 46.36 -35.27 25.36
N ARG A 244 45.70 -35.70 24.28
CA ARG A 244 45.63 -37.13 23.92
C ARG A 244 47.00 -37.71 23.60
N GLN A 245 47.82 -37.00 22.83
CA GLN A 245 49.19 -37.43 22.54
C GLN A 245 50.04 -37.53 23.81
N GLU A 246 49.90 -36.58 24.73
CA GLU A 246 50.58 -36.63 26.02
C GLU A 246 50.15 -37.84 26.86
N ASN A 247 48.86 -38.22 26.81
CA ASN A 247 48.32 -39.37 27.56
C ASN A 247 48.70 -40.73 26.93
N ASP A 248 48.70 -40.85 25.60
CA ASP A 248 49.11 -42.08 24.91
C ASP A 248 50.58 -42.45 25.21
N VAL A 249 51.44 -41.44 25.38
CA VAL A 249 52.83 -41.62 25.83
C VAL A 249 52.90 -42.17 27.25
N VAL A 250 51.95 -41.81 28.12
CA VAL A 250 51.89 -42.32 29.50
C VAL A 250 51.45 -43.79 29.51
N TYR A 251 50.44 -44.16 28.72
CA TYR A 251 49.98 -45.55 28.66
C TYR A 251 51.00 -46.50 28.02
N SER A 252 51.74 -46.07 26.99
CA SER A 252 52.83 -46.90 26.43
C SER A 252 53.96 -47.16 27.44
N LEU A 253 54.14 -46.26 28.41
CA LEU A 253 55.12 -46.43 29.49
C LEU A 253 54.63 -47.43 30.56
N GLU A 254 53.32 -47.60 30.74
CA GLU A 254 52.75 -48.53 31.71
C GLU A 254 52.70 -49.98 31.21
N ASP A 255 52.36 -50.20 29.93
CA ASP A 255 52.34 -51.55 29.33
C ASP A 255 53.75 -52.15 29.18
N ASP A 256 54.76 -51.34 28.89
CA ASP A 256 56.16 -51.79 28.75
C ASP A 256 56.85 -52.13 30.10
N LEU A 257 56.15 -52.02 31.23
CA LEU A 257 56.63 -52.37 32.57
C LEU A 257 56.14 -53.75 33.06
N SER A 258 55.34 -54.50 32.29
CA SER A 258 54.75 -55.77 32.76
C SER A 258 55.60 -57.04 32.53
N ASP A 259 56.70 -56.98 31.75
CA ASP A 259 57.54 -58.17 31.45
C ASP A 259 58.69 -58.37 32.46
N SER A 260 58.52 -59.38 33.32
CA SER A 260 59.24 -59.51 34.60
C SER A 260 60.72 -59.91 34.52
N THR A 261 61.24 -60.41 33.40
CA THR A 261 62.65 -60.84 33.30
C THR A 261 63.59 -59.79 32.68
N HIS A 262 63.06 -58.86 31.89
CA HIS A 262 63.84 -57.73 31.37
C HIS A 262 63.96 -56.59 32.40
N ASN A 263 62.99 -56.49 33.32
CA ASN A 263 62.96 -55.49 34.38
C ASN A 263 64.09 -55.64 35.42
N ASP A 264 64.43 -56.87 35.83
CA ASP A 264 65.51 -57.10 36.80
C ASP A 264 66.86 -56.65 36.25
N LEU A 265 67.12 -56.95 34.98
CA LEU A 265 68.37 -56.62 34.31
C LEU A 265 68.47 -55.12 33.99
N PHE A 266 67.37 -54.52 33.53
CA PHE A 266 67.27 -53.08 33.32
C PHE A 266 67.48 -52.29 34.62
N ALA A 267 66.83 -52.70 35.71
CA ALA A 267 66.99 -52.09 37.02
C ALA A 267 68.44 -52.18 37.53
N LEU A 268 69.12 -53.31 37.31
CA LEU A 268 70.52 -53.48 37.68
C LEU A 268 71.48 -52.62 36.84
N ILE A 269 71.24 -52.45 35.53
CA ILE A 269 72.06 -51.55 34.70
C ILE A 269 71.86 -50.09 35.13
N LEU A 270 70.62 -49.69 35.44
CA LEU A 270 70.32 -48.35 35.93
C LEU A 270 70.98 -48.07 37.29
N LEU A 271 70.96 -49.04 38.21
CA LEU A 271 71.66 -48.92 39.50
C LEU A 271 73.18 -48.81 39.34
N ASN A 272 73.76 -49.50 38.34
CA ASN A 272 75.18 -49.40 38.01
C ASN A 272 75.54 -48.00 37.52
N GLU A 273 74.78 -47.45 36.57
CA GLU A 273 75.00 -46.11 36.01
C GLU A 273 74.76 -44.98 37.04
N LEU A 274 74.08 -45.28 38.14
CA LEU A 274 73.89 -44.39 39.28
C LEU A 274 75.00 -44.51 40.34
N ASP A 275 76.04 -45.32 40.11
CA ASP A 275 77.10 -45.68 41.06
C ASP A 275 76.58 -46.30 42.38
N LEU A 276 75.35 -46.83 42.36
CA LEU A 276 74.73 -47.37 43.56
C LEU A 276 75.17 -48.81 43.85
N LEU A 277 75.77 -49.53 42.91
CA LEU A 277 76.19 -50.94 43.05
C LEU A 277 77.59 -51.17 43.66
N ASP A 278 78.24 -50.15 44.24
CA ASP A 278 79.58 -50.26 44.84
C ASP A 278 79.63 -51.32 45.96
N SER A 279 80.57 -52.26 45.86
CA SER A 279 80.77 -53.40 46.76
C SER A 279 80.75 -53.12 48.26
N LYS A 280 80.98 -51.88 48.71
CA LYS A 280 80.98 -51.50 50.13
C LYS A 280 79.58 -51.33 50.75
N VAL A 281 78.51 -51.35 49.94
CA VAL A 281 77.13 -51.09 50.39
C VAL A 281 76.26 -52.37 50.47
N TRP A 282 76.70 -53.52 49.95
CA TRP A 282 75.82 -54.63 49.54
C TRP A 282 76.11 -56.01 50.13
N ASP A 283 76.53 -56.10 51.40
CA ASP A 283 76.91 -57.39 51.99
C ASP A 283 75.75 -58.18 52.65
N ASN A 284 74.53 -57.62 52.79
CA ASN A 284 73.42 -58.31 53.47
C ASN A 284 72.09 -58.33 52.67
N ALA A 285 71.31 -59.40 52.82
CA ALA A 285 70.01 -59.61 52.14
C ALA A 285 68.93 -58.56 52.49
N GLU A 286 69.05 -57.88 53.63
CA GLU A 286 68.18 -56.74 54.03
C GLU A 286 68.30 -55.54 53.06
N SER A 287 69.41 -55.42 52.32
CA SER A 287 69.62 -54.32 51.37
C SER A 287 68.73 -54.38 50.11
N ILE A 288 68.17 -55.54 49.77
CA ILE A 288 67.44 -55.73 48.51
C ILE A 288 66.09 -55.00 48.52
N ASP A 289 65.39 -55.03 49.65
CA ASP A 289 64.11 -54.34 49.79
C ASP A 289 64.28 -52.81 49.83
N ASP A 290 65.36 -52.34 50.44
CA ASP A 290 65.75 -50.93 50.46
C ASP A 290 66.11 -50.42 49.07
N VAL A 291 66.72 -51.25 48.24
CA VAL A 291 67.09 -50.93 46.86
C VAL A 291 65.86 -50.86 45.95
N ALA A 292 64.93 -51.80 46.11
CA ALA A 292 63.65 -51.73 45.43
C ALA A 292 62.86 -50.47 45.85
N ASN A 293 62.98 -50.05 47.13
CA ASN A 293 62.38 -48.80 47.62
C ASN A 293 63.07 -47.54 47.08
N VAL A 294 64.40 -47.51 46.99
CA VAL A 294 65.17 -46.38 46.42
C VAL A 294 64.82 -46.20 44.94
N LEU A 295 64.76 -47.29 44.17
CA LEU A 295 64.32 -47.25 42.77
C LEU A 295 62.86 -46.82 42.63
N TYR A 296 61.97 -47.34 43.48
CA TYR A 296 60.56 -46.93 43.51
C TYR A 296 60.42 -45.42 43.75
N ASN A 297 61.17 -44.89 44.71
CA ASN A 297 61.14 -43.48 45.08
C ASN A 297 61.80 -42.56 44.05
N LEU A 298 62.93 -42.96 43.45
CA LEU A 298 63.63 -42.18 42.42
C LEU A 298 62.84 -42.10 41.11
N LEU A 299 62.20 -43.20 40.71
CA LEU A 299 61.53 -43.31 39.42
C LEU A 299 60.02 -43.03 39.50
N LYS A 300 59.47 -42.87 40.71
CA LYS A 300 58.04 -42.64 40.97
C LYS A 300 57.11 -43.62 40.23
N ILE A 301 57.52 -44.88 40.14
CA ILE A 301 56.76 -45.94 39.47
C ILE A 301 55.58 -46.37 40.37
N SER A 302 54.46 -46.78 39.78
CA SER A 302 53.21 -47.05 40.53
C SER A 302 53.21 -48.37 41.32
N LYS A 303 54.13 -49.31 41.04
CA LYS A 303 54.26 -50.60 41.75
C LYS A 303 55.73 -50.91 42.09
N LYS A 304 55.95 -51.50 43.27
CA LYS A 304 57.28 -51.95 43.72
C LYS A 304 57.81 -53.02 42.76
N LEU A 305 58.98 -52.77 42.17
CA LEU A 305 59.69 -53.76 41.34
C LEU A 305 60.02 -54.99 42.19
N LYS A 306 59.61 -56.18 41.73
CA LYS A 306 59.90 -57.45 42.41
C LYS A 306 61.29 -57.97 42.04
N LEU A 307 62.33 -57.29 42.49
CA LEU A 307 63.70 -57.79 42.36
C LEU A 307 63.87 -59.02 43.26
N THR A 308 64.27 -60.15 42.69
CA THR A 308 64.58 -61.35 43.49
C THR A 308 66.06 -61.39 43.85
N ALA A 309 66.39 -61.85 45.06
CA ALA A 309 67.79 -62.06 45.49
C ALA A 309 68.58 -62.94 44.51
N LYS A 310 67.89 -63.90 43.87
CA LYS A 310 68.46 -64.78 42.85
C LYS A 310 68.89 -64.04 41.58
N SER A 311 68.11 -63.06 41.11
CA SER A 311 68.45 -62.24 39.94
C SER A 311 69.67 -61.35 40.21
N ILE A 312 69.73 -60.74 41.38
CA ILE A 312 70.85 -59.87 41.78
C ILE A 312 72.16 -60.67 41.83
N VAL A 313 72.17 -61.82 42.52
CA VAL A 313 73.37 -62.68 42.61
C VAL A 313 73.80 -63.18 41.22
N LYS A 314 72.84 -63.55 40.36
CA LYS A 314 73.10 -64.08 39.01
C LYS A 314 73.73 -63.05 38.07
N TYR A 315 73.33 -61.78 38.15
CA TYR A 315 73.75 -60.76 37.17
C TYR A 315 74.77 -59.74 37.72
N ARG A 316 74.93 -59.63 39.05
CA ARG A 316 75.91 -58.75 39.71
C ARG A 316 77.34 -58.97 39.21
N GLY A 317 77.77 -60.22 39.06
CA GLY A 317 79.11 -60.55 38.60
C GLY A 317 79.38 -60.10 37.15
N ILE A 318 78.37 -60.14 36.30
CA ILE A 318 78.47 -59.77 34.88
C ILE A 318 78.49 -58.24 34.72
N ILE A 319 77.77 -57.51 35.58
CA ILE A 319 77.65 -56.05 35.52
C ILE A 319 78.84 -55.36 36.19
N LEU A 320 79.31 -55.84 37.35
CA LEU A 320 80.45 -55.26 38.07
C LEU A 320 81.81 -55.67 37.48
N TYR A 321 81.90 -56.85 36.84
CA TYR A 321 83.13 -57.37 36.26
C TYR A 321 82.91 -57.79 34.79
N PRO A 322 82.66 -56.82 33.88
CA PRO A 322 82.27 -57.07 32.50
C PRO A 322 83.33 -57.84 31.68
N HIS A 323 84.57 -57.92 32.16
CA HIS A 323 85.67 -58.65 31.52
C HIS A 323 85.48 -60.18 31.49
N THR A 324 84.54 -60.73 32.26
CA THR A 324 84.31 -62.18 32.37
C THR A 324 83.30 -62.74 31.37
N ASP A 325 82.36 -61.94 30.85
CA ASP A 325 81.38 -62.33 29.81
C ASP A 325 81.00 -61.11 28.92
N HIS A 326 82.03 -60.53 28.29
CA HIS A 326 81.99 -59.22 27.63
C HIS A 326 80.93 -59.11 26.50
N LYS A 327 80.66 -60.21 25.79
CA LYS A 327 79.66 -60.23 24.69
C LYS A 327 78.23 -60.10 25.19
N ARG A 328 77.90 -60.67 26.35
CA ARG A 328 76.55 -60.53 26.94
C ARG A 328 76.32 -59.13 27.50
N TYR A 329 77.32 -58.58 28.19
CA TYR A 329 77.24 -57.24 28.74
C TYR A 329 77.08 -56.15 27.65
N GLU A 330 77.86 -56.23 26.56
CA GLU A 330 77.70 -55.32 25.42
C GLU A 330 76.32 -55.45 24.74
N GLY A 331 75.81 -56.68 24.60
CA GLY A 331 74.47 -56.91 24.07
C GLY A 331 73.39 -56.23 24.92
N TRP A 332 73.53 -56.28 26.25
CA TRP A 332 72.60 -55.64 27.18
C TRP A 332 72.74 -54.12 27.20
N GLN A 333 73.96 -53.58 27.26
CA GLN A 333 74.18 -52.14 27.15
C GLN A 333 73.61 -51.59 25.83
N LYS A 334 73.82 -52.27 24.70
CA LYS A 334 73.26 -51.81 23.42
C LYS A 334 71.73 -51.82 23.39
N THR A 335 71.12 -52.78 24.09
CA THR A 335 69.65 -52.92 24.18
C THR A 335 69.03 -51.90 25.14
N TYR A 336 69.68 -51.62 26.26
CA TYR A 336 69.10 -50.85 27.36
C TYR A 336 69.70 -49.46 27.60
N ASN A 337 70.93 -49.17 27.17
CA ASN A 337 71.59 -47.87 27.45
C ASN A 337 70.82 -46.68 26.92
N LYS A 338 70.21 -46.80 25.73
CA LYS A 338 69.39 -45.72 25.18
C LYS A 338 68.22 -45.39 26.13
N ARG A 339 67.54 -46.42 26.63
CA ARG A 339 66.42 -46.31 27.57
C ARG A 339 66.87 -45.81 28.95
N VAL A 340 68.01 -46.29 29.45
CA VAL A 340 68.62 -45.81 30.72
C VAL A 340 68.98 -44.32 30.61
N THR A 341 69.60 -43.91 29.51
CA THR A 341 69.98 -42.52 29.26
C THR A 341 68.76 -41.59 29.16
N GLU A 342 67.68 -42.04 28.52
CA GLU A 342 66.42 -41.28 28.43
C GLU A 342 65.76 -41.10 29.81
N ILE A 343 65.76 -42.13 30.67
CA ILE A 343 65.24 -42.03 32.04
C ILE A 343 66.13 -41.11 32.90
N MET A 344 67.46 -41.30 32.84
CA MET A 344 68.42 -40.46 33.56
C MET A 344 68.21 -38.98 33.19
N ASN A 345 68.04 -38.67 31.91
CA ASN A 345 67.82 -37.29 31.47
C ASN A 345 66.42 -36.74 31.84
N LYS A 346 65.39 -37.59 31.88
CA LYS A 346 64.00 -37.17 32.15
C LYS A 346 63.71 -36.97 33.63
N TYR A 347 64.30 -37.79 34.51
CA TYR A 347 63.97 -37.83 35.94
C TYR A 347 65.11 -37.36 36.86
N LEU A 348 66.36 -37.36 36.39
CA LEU A 348 67.52 -36.81 37.10
C LEU A 348 68.10 -35.63 36.32
N PRO A 349 67.50 -34.43 36.45
CA PRO A 349 68.00 -33.26 35.75
C PRO A 349 69.43 -32.97 36.23
N LYS A 350 70.36 -32.74 35.30
CA LYS A 350 71.77 -32.37 35.54
C LYS A 350 71.92 -31.42 36.74
N LYS A 351 72.13 -32.01 37.92
CA LYS A 351 72.62 -31.40 39.15
C LYS A 351 73.63 -32.39 39.69
N GLU A 352 74.82 -31.90 40.01
CA GLU A 352 75.87 -32.66 40.67
C GLU A 352 75.26 -33.58 41.73
N ILE A 353 75.30 -34.88 41.49
CA ILE A 353 75.07 -35.88 42.53
C ILE A 353 76.28 -35.78 43.44
N LYS A 354 76.27 -34.82 44.36
CA LYS A 354 77.14 -34.88 45.53
C LYS A 354 76.68 -36.10 46.31
N LEU A 355 77.47 -37.17 46.22
CA LEU A 355 77.38 -38.36 47.07
C LEU A 355 76.94 -37.93 48.47
N ILE A 356 75.69 -38.25 48.80
CA ILE A 356 75.20 -38.16 50.17
C ILE A 356 76.16 -39.05 50.96
N LYS A 357 76.90 -38.45 51.89
CA LYS A 357 77.82 -39.16 52.80
C LYS A 357 77.13 -40.41 53.34
N PRO A 358 77.87 -41.52 53.57
CA PRO A 358 77.27 -42.78 53.99
C PRO A 358 76.41 -42.54 55.23
N ILE A 359 75.12 -42.87 55.11
CA ILE A 359 74.20 -42.98 56.23
C ILE A 359 74.79 -44.07 57.12
N LYS A 360 75.36 -43.69 58.26
CA LYS A 360 75.67 -44.65 59.32
C LYS A 360 74.33 -45.14 59.86
N LEU A 361 73.92 -46.32 59.43
CA LEU A 361 72.89 -47.10 60.11
C LEU A 361 73.47 -47.50 61.48
N LYS A 362 72.73 -47.24 62.55
CA LYS A 362 73.01 -47.73 63.90
C LYS A 362 72.24 -49.01 64.13
#